data_AF-A0A8D2LGE0-F1
#
_entry.id   AF-A0A8D2LGE0-F1
#
_cell.length_a   1.000
_cell.length_b   1.000
_cell.length_c   1.000
_cell.angle_alpha   90.00
_cell.angle_beta   90.00
_cell.angle_gamma   90.00
#
_symmetry.space_group_name_H-M   'P 1'
#
loop_
_entity.id
_entity.type
_entity.pdbx_description
1 polymer ?
#
loop_
_entity_poly.entity_id
_entity_poly.type
_entity_poly.pdbx_seq_one_letter_code
_entity_poly.pdbx_strand_id
1 'polypeptide(L)'
;MSEVQGTVDFSVELHKFHNVDLFQRGKLVCSVQFSLAGDSILCSACVHENSVYSRVFQILYRNEEIVMNESMNFRVHLLLDGERAEEALSEADFQLKLDLHFTDSGQMLRDVTAIPVISSRTLGLHFHPRQGLHHHVPVMFDYFHLSAISVTLHASLVALHQPLISFTRPGKGSWLGKSSLEMGPDLTGMSLETLVFGAGYCKPTASEGSFYVPSENCMQHAHKWHKDLCFLLLNAYKGLHVYYALVSKEIPSLPQLKLEELAVEETLSQLSAELQVFVCVCVCMHSFAFLGGVCCNRKQNASRL
;
A
#
# COMPACT_ATOMS: atom_id res chain seq x y z
N MET A 1 -11.48 -14.84 11.21
CA MET A 1 -11.20 -14.46 9.81
C MET A 1 -9.69 -14.38 9.69
N SER A 2 -9.08 -15.20 8.83
CA SER A 2 -7.64 -15.12 8.56
C SER A 2 -7.29 -13.70 8.12
N GLU A 3 -6.17 -13.13 8.59
CA GLU A 3 -5.79 -11.75 8.26
C GLU A 3 -4.43 -11.75 7.56
N VAL A 4 -4.35 -11.20 6.35
CA VAL A 4 -3.08 -11.04 5.63
C VAL A 4 -2.73 -9.56 5.56
N GLN A 5 -1.45 -9.23 5.73
CA GLN A 5 -0.98 -7.87 5.52
C GLN A 5 -0.62 -7.67 4.04
N GLY A 6 -1.37 -6.80 3.37
CA GLY A 6 -1.06 -6.30 2.05
C GLY A 6 -0.19 -5.05 2.10
N THR A 7 0.77 -4.93 1.18
CA THR A 7 1.57 -3.72 1.00
C THR A 7 1.41 -3.19 -0.41
N VAL A 8 0.95 -1.94 -0.53
CA VAL A 8 0.82 -1.22 -1.80
C VAL A 8 1.80 -0.06 -1.78
N ASP A 9 2.67 0.00 -2.79
CA ASP A 9 3.56 1.15 -3.02
C ASP A 9 2.87 2.09 -4.01
N PHE A 10 2.80 3.38 -3.68
CA PHE A 10 2.32 4.48 -4.52
C PHE A 10 3.49 5.41 -4.87
N SER A 11 3.56 5.82 -6.13
CA SER A 11 4.44 6.86 -6.66
C SER A 11 3.57 7.98 -7.23
N VAL A 12 3.74 9.19 -6.71
CA VAL A 12 3.00 10.39 -7.09
C VAL A 12 3.98 11.38 -7.70
N GLU A 13 3.74 11.77 -8.95
CA GLU A 13 4.58 12.75 -9.64
C GLU A 13 3.83 14.04 -9.90
N LEU A 14 4.37 15.14 -9.41
CA LEU A 14 3.93 16.49 -9.70
C LEU A 14 4.73 17.03 -10.89
N HIS A 15 4.09 17.19 -12.04
CA HIS A 15 4.78 17.56 -13.28
C HIS A 15 4.83 19.06 -13.51
N LYS A 16 3.66 19.67 -13.68
CA LYS A 16 3.52 21.05 -14.14
C LYS A 16 2.41 21.73 -13.36
N PHE A 17 2.70 22.92 -12.88
CA PHE A 17 1.73 23.82 -12.28
C PHE A 17 1.35 24.88 -13.31
N HIS A 18 0.06 24.99 -13.59
CA HIS A 18 -0.53 25.94 -14.50
C HIS A 18 -1.21 27.04 -13.71
N ASN A 19 -0.72 28.27 -13.86
CA ASN A 19 -1.33 29.48 -13.35
C ASN A 19 -2.29 30.03 -14.42
N VAL A 20 -3.58 29.78 -14.25
CA VAL A 20 -4.60 30.23 -15.22
C VAL A 20 -4.99 31.69 -14.93
N ASP A 21 -5.33 32.00 -13.67
CA ASP A 21 -5.62 33.36 -13.22
C ASP A 21 -5.52 33.48 -11.68
N LEU A 22 -4.40 33.08 -11.10
CA LEU A 22 -4.19 33.28 -9.66
C LEU A 22 -4.01 34.78 -9.35
N PHE A 23 -5.01 35.34 -8.68
CA PHE A 23 -4.96 36.72 -8.19
C PHE A 23 -3.87 36.94 -7.14
N GLN A 24 -3.55 35.92 -6.34
CA GLN A 24 -2.54 35.97 -5.28
C GLN A 24 -1.14 35.62 -5.83
N ARG A 25 -0.23 36.59 -5.77
CA ARG A 25 1.18 36.42 -6.15
C ARG A 25 2.06 36.28 -4.92
N GLY A 26 3.01 35.38 -5.01
CA GLY A 26 3.87 35.04 -3.89
C GLY A 26 4.47 33.66 -4.09
N LYS A 27 4.69 32.98 -2.97
CA LYS A 27 5.33 31.67 -2.92
C LYS A 27 4.27 30.63 -2.59
N LEU A 28 4.25 29.58 -3.40
CA LEU A 28 3.36 28.45 -3.25
C LEU A 28 4.14 27.19 -2.91
N VAL A 29 3.45 26.26 -2.25
CA VAL A 29 3.90 24.90 -1.99
C VAL A 29 2.71 23.98 -2.19
N CYS A 30 2.92 22.82 -2.80
CA CYS A 30 1.92 21.76 -2.81
C CYS A 30 2.26 20.74 -1.72
N SER A 31 1.28 20.29 -0.95
CA SER A 31 1.46 19.14 -0.06
C SER A 31 0.56 17.99 -0.48
N VAL A 32 1.08 16.78 -0.33
CA VAL A 32 0.46 15.54 -0.77
C VAL A 32 0.35 14.60 0.42
N GLN A 33 -0.87 14.16 0.72
CA GLN A 33 -1.16 13.29 1.85
C GLN A 33 -1.99 12.09 1.39
N PHE A 34 -1.66 10.91 1.90
CA PHE A 34 -2.46 9.70 1.73
C PHE A 34 -3.31 9.40 2.95
N SER A 35 -4.55 9.00 2.71
CA SER A 35 -5.48 8.48 3.72
C SER A 35 -6.31 7.33 3.17
N LEU A 36 -6.86 6.51 4.06
CA LEU A 36 -7.90 5.52 3.77
C LEU A 36 -9.20 6.04 4.40
N ALA A 37 -10.32 5.95 3.69
CA ALA A 37 -11.60 6.37 4.26
C ALA A 37 -12.15 5.34 5.26
N GLY A 38 -12.63 5.82 6.41
CA GLY A 38 -13.11 4.99 7.52
C GLY A 38 -12.06 4.84 8.62
N ASP A 39 -12.47 5.06 9.88
CA ASP A 39 -11.56 5.19 11.02
C ASP A 39 -10.53 4.05 11.16
N SER A 40 -9.27 4.46 11.22
CA SER A 40 -8.14 3.76 11.85
C SER A 40 -7.75 2.38 11.27
N ILE A 41 -7.14 2.38 10.08
CA ILE A 41 -6.20 1.32 9.70
C ILE A 41 -4.78 1.78 10.10
N LEU A 42 -4.07 0.89 10.81
CA LEU A 42 -2.75 1.13 11.37
C LEU A 42 -1.71 1.22 10.25
N CYS A 43 -1.36 2.44 9.85
CA CYS A 43 -0.20 2.69 9.00
C CYS A 43 1.05 2.70 9.90
N SER A 44 1.73 1.55 10.05
CA SER A 44 3.05 1.53 10.70
C SER A 44 4.14 1.83 9.68
N ALA A 45 4.30 3.09 9.33
CA ALA A 45 5.57 3.65 8.91
C ALA A 45 5.77 4.95 9.68
N CYS A 46 6.85 5.01 10.45
CA CYS A 46 7.29 6.14 11.23
C CYS A 46 7.44 7.42 10.39
N VAL A 47 6.38 8.20 10.26
CA VAL A 47 6.45 9.59 9.78
C VAL A 47 5.46 10.38 10.62
N HIS A 48 5.99 11.18 11.55
CA HIS A 48 5.23 12.29 12.09
C HIS A 48 4.76 13.14 10.89
N GLU A 49 3.44 13.33 10.74
CA GLU A 49 2.80 14.13 9.66
C GLU A 49 2.85 13.43 8.27
N ASN A 50 1.74 12.76 7.88
CA ASN A 50 1.56 11.98 6.63
C ASN A 50 1.68 12.79 5.31
N SER A 51 2.17 14.03 5.35
CA SER A 51 2.16 14.98 4.25
C SER A 51 3.57 15.21 3.71
N VAL A 52 3.76 14.98 2.42
CA VAL A 52 5.01 15.30 1.71
C VAL A 52 4.82 16.63 0.99
N TYR A 53 5.75 17.56 1.17
CA TYR A 53 5.70 18.89 0.58
C TYR A 53 6.60 18.97 -0.65
N SER A 54 6.13 19.68 -1.67
CA SER A 54 6.94 20.03 -2.82
C SER A 54 7.98 21.08 -2.47
N ARG A 55 8.89 21.37 -3.40
CA ARG A 55 9.69 22.61 -3.30
C ARG A 55 8.77 23.83 -3.34
N VAL A 56 9.25 24.90 -2.72
CA VAL A 56 8.61 26.22 -2.83
C VAL A 56 8.82 26.76 -4.24
N PHE A 57 7.74 27.20 -4.90
CA PHE A 57 7.80 27.83 -6.21
C PHE A 57 7.11 29.19 -6.20
N GLN A 58 7.57 30.10 -7.08
CA GLN A 58 7.07 31.47 -7.12
C GLN A 58 6.20 31.69 -8.35
N ILE A 59 5.02 32.26 -8.13
CA ILE A 59 4.11 32.68 -9.21
C ILE A 59 4.35 34.16 -9.52
N LEU A 60 4.57 34.44 -10.80
CA LEU A 60 4.73 35.79 -11.36
C LEU A 60 3.67 36.02 -12.45
N TYR A 61 3.30 37.27 -12.72
CA TYR A 61 2.26 37.61 -13.70
C TYR A 61 2.47 37.05 -15.11
N ARG A 62 3.73 36.86 -15.52
CA ARG A 62 4.08 36.39 -16.86
C ARG A 62 4.29 34.88 -16.94
N ASN A 63 4.31 34.21 -15.79
CA ASN A 63 4.60 32.78 -15.73
C ASN A 63 3.29 32.02 -15.62
N GLU A 64 2.79 31.60 -16.78
CA GLU A 64 1.59 30.75 -16.89
C GLU A 64 1.89 29.29 -16.52
N GLU A 65 3.14 28.85 -16.65
CA GLU A 65 3.54 27.46 -16.39
C GLU A 65 4.82 27.38 -15.56
N ILE A 66 4.83 26.48 -14.58
CA ILE A 66 5.98 26.14 -13.75
C ILE A 66 6.18 24.64 -13.77
N VAL A 67 7.35 24.20 -14.25
CA VAL A 67 7.74 22.79 -14.23
C VAL A 67 8.21 22.41 -12.83
N MET A 68 7.64 21.36 -12.25
CA MET A 68 7.98 20.83 -10.93
C MET A 68 8.85 19.57 -11.06
N ASN A 69 8.35 18.55 -11.75
CA ASN A 69 8.99 17.24 -11.93
C ASN A 69 9.47 16.62 -10.60
N GLU A 70 8.58 16.56 -9.61
CA GLU A 70 8.87 16.01 -8.29
C GLU A 70 8.11 14.70 -8.08
N SER A 71 8.80 13.67 -7.61
CA SER A 71 8.23 12.35 -7.31
C SER A 71 8.17 12.12 -5.79
N MET A 72 7.05 11.61 -5.30
CA MET A 72 6.80 11.31 -3.90
C MET A 72 6.33 9.86 -3.77
N ASN A 73 6.98 9.09 -2.91
CA ASN A 73 6.68 7.66 -2.73
C ASN A 73 6.02 7.40 -1.38
N PHE A 74 4.95 6.62 -1.39
CA PHE A 74 4.19 6.24 -0.20
C PHE A 74 4.04 4.73 -0.15
N ARG A 75 4.22 4.15 1.03
CA ARG A 75 4.01 2.73 1.28
C ARG A 75 2.84 2.55 2.23
N VAL A 76 1.78 1.91 1.75
CA VAL A 76 0.57 1.67 2.53
C VAL A 76 0.49 0.20 2.92
N HIS A 77 0.32 -0.05 4.22
CA HIS A 77 0.09 -1.38 4.76
C HIS A 77 -1.38 -1.53 5.14
N LEU A 78 -2.01 -2.59 4.64
CA LEU A 78 -3.42 -2.91 4.86
C LEU A 78 -3.54 -4.26 5.56
N LEU A 79 -4.46 -4.36 6.51
CA LEU A 79 -4.86 -5.64 7.07
C LEU A 79 -6.11 -6.13 6.32
N LEU A 80 -5.97 -7.22 5.57
CA LEU A 80 -6.96 -7.76 4.65
C LEU A 80 -7.51 -9.08 5.18
N ASP A 81 -8.75 -9.39 4.84
CA ASP A 81 -9.26 -10.76 4.98
C ASP A 81 -8.46 -11.69 4.06
N GLY A 82 -7.76 -12.67 4.64
CA GLY A 82 -6.89 -13.59 3.91
C GLY A 82 -7.63 -14.49 2.92
N GLU A 83 -8.93 -14.76 3.13
CA GLU A 83 -9.76 -15.53 2.20
C GLU A 83 -10.33 -14.66 1.07
N ARG A 84 -10.40 -13.34 1.29
CA ARG A 84 -10.96 -12.35 0.37
C ARG A 84 -9.97 -11.22 0.06
N ALA A 85 -8.68 -11.56 -0.03
CA ALA A 85 -7.61 -10.55 -0.08
C ALA A 85 -7.70 -9.69 -1.34
N GLU A 86 -8.09 -10.28 -2.47
CA GLU A 86 -8.27 -9.57 -3.73
C GLU A 86 -9.47 -8.61 -3.66
N GLU A 87 -10.62 -9.07 -3.17
CA GLU A 87 -11.83 -8.25 -3.01
C GLU A 87 -11.59 -7.13 -2.00
N ALA A 88 -10.99 -7.43 -0.85
CA ALA A 88 -10.69 -6.46 0.19
C ALA A 88 -9.73 -5.36 -0.30
N LEU A 89 -8.75 -5.70 -1.16
CA LEU A 89 -7.89 -4.70 -1.81
C LEU A 89 -8.64 -3.85 -2.82
N SER A 90 -9.57 -4.43 -3.58
CA SER A 90 -10.38 -3.71 -4.57
C SER A 90 -11.42 -2.79 -3.93
N GLU A 91 -11.89 -3.13 -2.72
CA GLU A 91 -12.85 -2.35 -1.94
C GLU A 91 -12.19 -1.26 -1.08
N ALA A 92 -10.84 -1.24 -0.99
CA ALA A 92 -10.12 -0.25 -0.21
C ALA A 92 -10.28 1.16 -0.80
N ASP A 93 -10.79 2.10 0.00
CA ASP A 93 -10.98 3.50 -0.40
C ASP A 93 -9.71 4.31 -0.13
N PHE A 94 -8.76 4.23 -1.06
CA PHE A 94 -7.56 5.05 -1.04
C PHE A 94 -7.88 6.48 -1.47
N GLN A 95 -7.39 7.46 -0.71
CA GLN A 95 -7.57 8.87 -1.02
C GLN A 95 -6.24 9.62 -1.02
N LEU A 96 -6.07 10.48 -2.03
CA LEU A 96 -4.95 11.42 -2.14
C LEU A 96 -5.46 12.83 -1.91
N LYS A 97 -5.00 13.48 -0.85
CA LYS A 97 -5.26 14.89 -0.59
C LYS A 97 -4.10 15.73 -1.10
N LEU A 98 -4.43 16.72 -1.91
CA LEU A 98 -3.53 17.72 -2.49
C LEU A 98 -3.92 19.09 -1.96
N ASP A 99 -3.04 19.66 -1.16
CA ASP A 99 -3.22 21.01 -0.62
C ASP A 99 -2.31 22.00 -1.33
N LEU A 100 -2.85 23.17 -1.64
CA LEU A 100 -2.11 24.31 -2.12
C LEU A 100 -1.91 25.29 -0.98
N HIS A 101 -0.65 25.59 -0.66
CA HIS A 101 -0.25 26.50 0.41
C HIS A 101 0.27 27.80 -0.18
N PHE A 102 0.04 28.94 0.48
CA PHE A 102 0.49 30.25 0.02
C PHE A 102 1.11 31.10 1.12
N THR A 103 2.22 31.77 0.81
CA THR A 103 2.77 32.86 1.62
C THR A 103 3.38 33.96 0.74
N ASP A 104 3.23 35.20 1.18
CA ASP A 104 3.93 36.37 0.65
C ASP A 104 5.20 36.70 1.47
N SER A 105 5.36 36.07 2.64
CA SER A 105 6.44 36.35 3.58
C SER A 105 7.64 35.43 3.36
N GLY A 106 8.84 36.01 3.33
CA GLY A 106 10.08 35.23 3.27
C GLY A 106 10.39 34.47 4.56
N GLN A 107 9.87 34.92 5.71
CA GLN A 107 10.18 34.37 7.03
C GLN A 107 9.49 33.01 7.28
N MET A 108 8.24 32.83 6.80
CA MET A 108 7.49 31.57 6.93
C MET A 108 8.06 30.43 6.10
N LEU A 109 8.98 30.70 5.17
CA LEU A 109 9.66 29.64 4.41
C LEU A 109 10.59 28.77 5.25
N ARG A 110 10.95 29.20 6.46
CA ARG A 110 11.77 28.39 7.37
C ARG A 110 10.99 27.23 7.98
N ASP A 111 9.66 27.32 7.95
CA ASP A 111 8.76 26.31 8.49
C ASP A 111 7.56 26.13 7.54
N VAL A 112 7.69 25.22 6.57
CA VAL A 112 6.72 25.01 5.50
C VAL A 112 5.35 24.56 6.03
N THR A 113 5.33 23.84 7.16
CA THR A 113 4.10 23.35 7.79
C THR A 113 3.26 24.48 8.39
N ALA A 114 3.88 25.63 8.71
CA ALA A 114 3.20 26.83 9.20
C ALA A 114 2.53 27.65 8.08
N ILE A 115 2.79 27.34 6.80
CA ILE A 115 2.20 28.06 5.66
C ILE A 115 0.71 27.67 5.53
N PRO A 116 -0.22 28.64 5.50
CA PRO A 116 -1.64 28.34 5.42
C PRO A 116 -2.02 27.67 4.09
N VAL A 117 -2.92 26.70 4.18
CA VAL A 117 -3.59 26.09 3.02
C VAL A 117 -4.62 27.08 2.47
N ILE A 118 -4.57 27.33 1.17
CA ILE A 118 -5.52 28.18 0.44
C ILE A 118 -6.53 27.38 -0.39
N SER A 119 -6.19 26.18 -0.85
CA SER A 119 -7.13 25.29 -1.54
C SER A 119 -6.75 23.83 -1.29
N SER A 120 -7.75 22.95 -1.31
CA SER A 120 -7.57 21.52 -1.07
C SER A 120 -8.41 20.71 -2.06
N ARG A 121 -7.83 19.60 -2.53
CA ARG A 121 -8.48 18.63 -3.41
C ARG A 121 -8.20 17.23 -2.94
N THR A 122 -9.26 16.42 -2.82
CA THR A 122 -9.14 15.00 -2.51
C THR A 122 -9.51 14.18 -3.73
N LEU A 123 -8.61 13.29 -4.16
CA LEU A 123 -8.83 12.34 -5.24
C LEU A 123 -9.13 10.97 -4.64
N GLY A 124 -10.25 10.35 -5.04
CA GLY A 124 -10.51 8.94 -4.81
C GLY A 124 -9.69 8.09 -5.78
N LEU A 125 -8.96 7.10 -5.25
CA LEU A 125 -8.04 6.28 -6.02
C LEU A 125 -8.57 4.85 -6.13
N HIS A 126 -8.97 4.46 -7.34
CA HIS A 126 -9.50 3.13 -7.61
C HIS A 126 -8.37 2.14 -7.93
N PHE A 127 -7.88 1.48 -6.89
CA PHE A 127 -6.79 0.52 -7.02
C PHE A 127 -7.28 -0.85 -7.53
N HIS A 128 -6.69 -1.36 -8.62
CA HIS A 128 -6.96 -2.72 -9.09
C HIS A 128 -5.85 -3.67 -8.59
N PRO A 129 -6.17 -4.76 -7.84
CA PRO A 129 -5.16 -5.62 -7.21
C PRO A 129 -4.13 -6.25 -8.16
N ARG A 130 -4.56 -6.64 -9.36
CA ARG A 130 -3.71 -7.23 -10.41
C ARG A 130 -3.10 -6.24 -11.39
N GLN A 131 -3.78 -5.12 -11.68
CA GLN A 131 -3.31 -4.17 -12.70
C GLN A 131 -2.58 -2.96 -12.11
N GLY A 132 -2.74 -2.73 -10.80
CA GLY A 132 -2.29 -1.50 -10.15
C GLY A 132 -3.23 -0.33 -10.39
N LEU A 133 -2.72 0.87 -10.15
CA LEU A 133 -3.34 2.16 -10.46
C LEU A 133 -2.36 2.94 -11.32
N HIS A 134 -2.76 3.39 -12.50
CA HIS A 134 -1.87 4.15 -13.38
C HIS A 134 -2.63 5.26 -14.11
N HIS A 135 -2.57 6.48 -13.60
CA HIS A 135 -3.31 7.62 -14.15
C HIS A 135 -2.46 8.88 -14.24
N HIS A 136 -2.72 9.68 -15.27
CA HIS A 136 -2.28 11.05 -15.38
C HIS A 136 -3.50 11.97 -15.37
N VAL A 137 -3.57 12.89 -14.41
CA VAL A 137 -4.75 13.75 -14.19
C VAL A 137 -4.33 15.19 -13.87
N PRO A 138 -4.88 16.19 -14.58
CA PRO A 138 -4.78 17.58 -14.13
C PRO A 138 -5.75 17.83 -12.97
N VAL A 139 -5.22 18.30 -11.85
CA VAL A 139 -5.99 18.64 -10.65
C VAL A 139 -6.18 20.14 -10.59
N MET A 140 -7.41 20.60 -10.83
CA MET A 140 -7.75 22.02 -10.78
C MET A 140 -8.11 22.43 -9.34
N PHE A 141 -7.41 23.45 -8.83
CA PHE A 141 -7.76 24.12 -7.58
C PHE A 141 -8.97 25.04 -7.79
N ASP A 142 -9.70 25.38 -6.72
CA ASP A 142 -11.01 26.05 -6.75
C ASP A 142 -11.12 27.25 -7.70
N TYR A 143 -12.35 27.66 -8.03
CA TYR A 143 -12.61 28.83 -8.87
C TYR A 143 -11.96 30.14 -8.36
N PHE A 144 -11.67 30.25 -7.06
CA PHE A 144 -10.93 31.38 -6.51
C PHE A 144 -9.41 31.32 -6.76
N HIS A 145 -8.89 30.11 -6.96
CA HIS A 145 -7.48 29.80 -7.11
C HIS A 145 -7.21 29.19 -8.49
N LEU A 146 -7.80 29.76 -9.56
CA LEU A 146 -7.76 29.30 -10.95
C LEU A 146 -6.37 28.86 -11.39
N SER A 147 -6.06 27.61 -11.07
CA SER A 147 -4.77 26.98 -11.27
C SER A 147 -4.97 25.49 -11.28
N ALA A 148 -4.04 24.78 -11.90
CA ALA A 148 -4.07 23.34 -11.98
C ALA A 148 -2.67 22.76 -11.83
N ILE A 149 -2.59 21.55 -11.29
CA ILE A 149 -1.35 20.80 -11.23
C ILE A 149 -1.52 19.47 -11.97
N SER A 150 -0.63 19.17 -12.89
CA SER A 150 -0.57 17.86 -13.57
C SER A 150 0.05 16.84 -12.63
N VAL A 151 -0.72 15.80 -12.31
CA VAL A 151 -0.32 14.72 -11.39
C VAL A 151 -0.31 13.39 -12.13
N THR A 152 0.77 12.62 -12.00
CA THR A 152 0.78 11.20 -12.37
C THR A 152 0.79 10.35 -11.11
N LEU A 153 0.00 9.27 -11.13
CA LEU A 153 -0.17 8.34 -10.03
C LEU A 153 0.12 6.93 -10.53
N HIS A 154 1.06 6.26 -9.90
CA HIS A 154 1.34 4.85 -10.08
C HIS A 154 1.20 4.12 -8.76
N ALA A 155 0.57 2.96 -8.75
CA ALA A 155 0.52 2.11 -7.57
C ALA A 155 0.49 0.63 -7.92
N SER A 156 1.12 -0.21 -7.09
CA SER A 156 1.11 -1.66 -7.30
C SER A 156 1.16 -2.42 -5.97
N LEU A 157 0.53 -3.60 -5.93
CA LEU A 157 0.63 -4.52 -4.81
C LEU A 157 2.01 -5.17 -4.82
N VAL A 158 2.82 -4.87 -3.81
CA VAL A 158 4.22 -5.32 -3.74
C VAL A 158 4.44 -6.50 -2.81
N ALA A 159 3.60 -6.69 -1.80
CA ALA A 159 3.71 -7.81 -0.87
C ALA A 159 2.37 -8.23 -0.27
N LEU A 160 2.26 -9.53 0.02
CA LEU A 160 1.28 -10.16 0.90
C LEU A 160 2.06 -11.00 1.90
N HIS A 161 1.93 -10.72 3.19
CA HIS A 161 2.65 -11.47 4.22
C HIS A 161 1.83 -11.56 5.51
N GLN A 162 2.31 -12.34 6.48
CA GLN A 162 1.70 -12.41 7.81
C GLN A 162 1.63 -11.01 8.46
N PRO A 163 0.54 -10.68 9.18
CA PRO A 163 0.45 -9.43 9.93
C PRO A 163 1.60 -9.32 10.93
N LEU A 164 2.26 -8.16 10.97
CA LEU A 164 3.23 -7.88 12.03
C LEU A 164 2.49 -7.81 13.38
N ILE A 165 3.07 -8.38 14.44
CA ILE A 165 2.45 -8.48 15.78
C ILE A 165 2.05 -7.10 16.37
N SER A 166 2.60 -6.01 15.83
CA SER A 166 2.36 -4.63 16.28
C SER A 166 1.08 -3.98 15.77
N PHE A 167 0.22 -4.67 15.01
CA PHE A 167 -1.11 -4.14 14.66
C PHE A 167 -2.04 -4.23 15.89
N THR A 168 -1.82 -3.37 16.89
CA THR A 168 -2.72 -3.24 18.05
C THR A 168 -4.05 -2.66 17.57
N ARG A 169 -5.07 -3.51 17.42
CA ARG A 169 -6.43 -3.10 17.07
C ARG A 169 -6.92 -1.99 18.03
N PRO A 170 -7.70 -1.00 17.55
CA PRO A 170 -8.53 -0.20 18.43
C PRO A 170 -9.49 -1.16 19.15
N GLY A 171 -9.35 -1.28 20.47
CA GLY A 171 -10.24 -2.09 21.28
C GLY A 171 -11.68 -1.62 21.08
N LYS A 172 -12.59 -2.56 20.81
CA LYS A 172 -14.03 -2.31 20.89
C LYS A 172 -14.31 -1.75 22.29
N GLY A 173 -14.69 -0.47 22.36
CA GLY A 173 -15.14 0.15 23.61
C GLY A 173 -16.35 -0.60 24.16
N SER A 174 -16.10 -1.41 25.19
CA SER A 174 -17.15 -2.05 25.99
C SER A 174 -17.73 -1.01 26.93
N TRP A 175 -18.83 -0.39 26.54
CA TRP A 175 -19.62 0.48 27.39
C TRP A 175 -20.48 -0.39 28.31
N LEU A 176 -20.12 -0.40 29.60
CA LEU A 176 -20.93 -0.62 30.82
C LEU A 176 -20.16 -1.45 31.84
N GLY A 177 -19.84 -0.81 32.96
CA GLY A 177 -19.16 -1.43 34.08
C GLY A 177 -20.05 -2.38 34.89
N LYS A 178 -19.43 -3.45 35.41
CA LYS A 178 -19.44 -3.84 36.82
C LYS A 178 -18.39 -4.92 37.08
N SER A 179 -17.80 -4.83 38.26
CA SER A 179 -16.70 -5.59 38.86
C SER A 179 -16.61 -7.10 38.55
N SER A 180 -15.39 -7.59 38.27
CA SER A 180 -14.73 -8.65 39.06
C SER A 180 -13.28 -8.83 38.58
N LEU A 181 -12.33 -8.87 39.52
CA LEU A 181 -10.98 -9.40 39.26
C LEU A 181 -11.11 -10.86 38.83
N GLU A 182 -10.48 -11.24 37.72
CA GLU A 182 -9.64 -12.44 37.56
C GLU A 182 -8.68 -12.19 36.38
N MET A 183 -7.37 -12.32 36.61
CA MET A 183 -6.36 -12.27 35.55
C MET A 183 -6.51 -13.50 34.65
N GLY A 184 -6.95 -13.31 33.41
CA GLY A 184 -6.83 -14.27 32.30
C GLY A 184 -5.90 -13.72 31.21
N PRO A 185 -5.30 -14.56 30.35
CA PRO A 185 -4.40 -14.09 29.30
C PRO A 185 -5.20 -13.42 28.18
N ASP A 186 -5.46 -12.12 28.33
CA ASP A 186 -5.94 -11.26 27.27
C ASP A 186 -4.84 -11.07 26.22
N LEU A 187 -4.98 -11.68 25.04
CA LEU A 187 -4.56 -11.13 23.72
C LEU A 187 -5.19 -12.00 22.60
N THR A 188 -6.42 -11.69 22.19
CA THR A 188 -7.13 -12.32 21.06
C THR A 188 -6.63 -11.82 19.70
N GLY A 189 -5.34 -11.99 19.44
CA GLY A 189 -4.79 -11.99 18.07
C GLY A 189 -4.95 -13.39 17.47
N MET A 190 -5.48 -13.49 16.23
CA MET A 190 -5.51 -14.80 15.55
C MET A 190 -4.08 -15.31 15.33
N SER A 191 -3.83 -16.57 15.67
CA SER A 191 -2.50 -17.17 15.46
C SER A 191 -2.25 -17.44 13.98
N LEU A 192 -0.99 -17.34 13.53
CA LEU A 192 -0.57 -17.68 12.16
C LEU A 192 -1.03 -19.09 11.75
N GLU A 193 -1.00 -20.02 12.70
CA GLU A 193 -1.42 -21.41 12.48
C GLU A 193 -2.91 -21.49 12.11
N THR A 194 -3.77 -20.75 12.81
CA THR A 194 -5.21 -20.64 12.49
C THR A 194 -5.45 -20.00 11.12
N LEU A 195 -4.57 -19.09 10.70
CA LEU A 195 -4.65 -18.43 9.41
C LEU A 195 -4.25 -19.35 8.25
N VAL A 196 -3.18 -20.13 8.42
CA VAL A 196 -2.67 -21.04 7.39
C VAL A 196 -3.51 -22.32 7.32
N PHE A 197 -3.90 -22.90 8.45
CA PHE A 197 -4.58 -24.20 8.52
C PHE A 197 -6.11 -24.11 8.69
N GLY A 198 -6.65 -22.89 8.77
CA GLY A 198 -8.08 -22.60 8.89
C GLY A 198 -8.59 -22.53 10.34
N ALA A 199 -9.80 -21.99 10.50
CA ALA A 199 -10.42 -21.75 11.81
C ALA A 199 -10.72 -23.03 12.63
N GLY A 200 -10.75 -24.19 11.98
CA GLY A 200 -10.90 -25.50 12.61
C GLY A 200 -9.60 -26.10 13.16
N TYR A 201 -8.46 -25.42 12.99
CA TYR A 201 -7.18 -25.87 13.51
C TYR A 201 -7.11 -25.71 15.03
N CYS A 202 -6.93 -26.83 15.73
CA CYS A 202 -6.66 -26.86 17.17
C CYS A 202 -5.20 -27.20 17.41
N LYS A 203 -4.44 -26.26 17.96
CA LYS A 203 -3.05 -26.50 18.38
C LYS A 203 -3.05 -27.54 19.50
N PRO A 204 -2.33 -28.68 19.35
CA PRO A 204 -2.23 -29.66 20.42
C PRO A 204 -1.51 -29.05 21.62
N THR A 205 -1.96 -29.38 22.82
CA THR A 205 -1.12 -29.19 24.02
C THR A 205 0.12 -30.06 23.86
N ALA A 206 1.30 -29.46 24.01
CA ALA A 206 2.57 -30.16 23.91
C ALA A 206 2.66 -31.23 25.01
N SER A 207 2.16 -32.42 24.71
CA SER A 207 2.43 -33.64 25.46
C SER A 207 3.63 -34.31 24.81
N GLU A 208 4.61 -34.66 25.63
CA GLU A 208 5.87 -35.26 25.18
C GLU A 208 5.61 -36.49 24.29
N GLY A 209 6.10 -36.44 23.04
CA GLY A 209 6.16 -37.61 22.15
C GLY A 209 5.09 -37.73 21.06
N SER A 210 4.13 -36.80 20.95
CA SER A 210 3.11 -36.82 19.89
C SER A 210 3.55 -36.00 18.66
N PHE A 211 3.83 -36.67 17.52
CA PHE A 211 3.89 -36.00 16.21
C PHE A 211 2.46 -35.62 15.79
N TYR A 212 2.09 -34.36 15.95
CA TYR A 212 0.81 -33.89 15.43
C TYR A 212 0.87 -33.74 13.91
N VAL A 213 -0.05 -34.40 13.23
CA VAL A 213 -0.25 -34.30 11.79
C VAL A 213 -1.55 -33.52 11.56
N PRO A 214 -1.51 -32.35 10.89
CA PRO A 214 -2.70 -31.61 10.53
C PRO A 214 -3.64 -32.47 9.68
N SER A 215 -4.94 -32.25 9.79
CA SER A 215 -5.91 -32.97 8.94
C SER A 215 -5.65 -32.70 7.47
N GLU A 216 -6.05 -33.63 6.60
CA GLU A 216 -5.95 -33.44 5.14
C GLU A 216 -6.69 -32.17 4.69
N ASN A 217 -7.84 -31.87 5.31
CA ASN A 217 -8.59 -30.64 5.04
C ASN A 217 -7.81 -29.38 5.44
N CYS A 218 -7.10 -29.40 6.57
CA CYS A 218 -6.23 -28.29 7.00
C CYS A 218 -5.08 -28.06 6.01
N MET A 219 -4.47 -29.16 5.52
CA MET A 219 -3.39 -29.08 4.52
C MET A 219 -3.92 -28.57 3.18
N GLN A 220 -5.06 -29.08 2.70
CA GLN A 220 -5.68 -28.60 1.47
C GLN A 220 -6.03 -27.11 1.54
N HIS A 221 -6.57 -26.66 2.69
CA HIS A 221 -6.84 -25.24 2.93
C HIS A 221 -5.54 -24.41 2.86
N ALA A 222 -4.48 -24.82 3.56
CA ALA A 222 -3.19 -24.13 3.53
C ALA A 222 -2.60 -24.01 2.12
N HIS A 223 -2.66 -25.10 1.34
CA HIS A 223 -2.19 -25.11 -0.04
C HIS A 223 -3.01 -24.19 -0.93
N LYS A 224 -4.34 -24.23 -0.82
CA LYS A 224 -5.22 -23.34 -1.58
C LYS A 224 -4.96 -21.88 -1.22
N TRP A 225 -4.97 -21.57 0.07
CA TRP A 225 -4.76 -20.21 0.56
C TRP A 225 -3.42 -19.63 0.08
N HIS A 226 -2.33 -20.38 0.19
CA HIS A 226 -1.04 -19.96 -0.35
C HIS A 226 -1.06 -19.76 -1.87
N LYS A 227 -1.64 -20.72 -2.61
CA LYS A 227 -1.74 -20.64 -4.06
C LYS A 227 -2.48 -19.38 -4.49
N ASP A 228 -3.58 -19.04 -3.83
CA ASP A 228 -4.39 -17.86 -4.13
C ASP A 228 -3.61 -16.56 -3.89
N LEU A 229 -2.88 -16.44 -2.76
CA LEU A 229 -2.02 -15.28 -2.49
C LEU A 229 -0.87 -15.13 -3.49
N CYS A 230 -0.19 -16.24 -3.82
CA CYS A 230 0.87 -16.22 -4.82
C CYS A 230 0.33 -15.82 -6.19
N PHE A 231 -0.80 -16.39 -6.59
CA PHE A 231 -1.45 -16.06 -7.84
C PHE A 231 -1.79 -14.57 -7.92
N LEU A 232 -2.31 -13.98 -6.85
CA LEU A 232 -2.59 -12.53 -6.78
C LEU A 232 -1.31 -11.70 -6.97
N LEU A 233 -0.23 -12.01 -6.25
CA LEU A 233 1.04 -11.27 -6.35
C LEU A 233 1.72 -11.40 -7.73
N LEU A 234 1.69 -12.60 -8.31
CA LEU A 234 2.24 -12.87 -9.63
C LEU A 234 1.45 -12.13 -10.72
N ASN A 235 0.12 -12.08 -10.60
CA ASN A 235 -0.70 -11.29 -11.51
C ASN A 235 -0.47 -9.78 -11.33
N ALA A 236 -0.29 -9.29 -10.10
CA ALA A 236 0.10 -7.90 -9.84
C ALA A 236 1.44 -7.54 -10.51
N TYR A 237 2.41 -8.45 -10.46
CA TYR A 237 3.70 -8.28 -11.17
C TYR A 237 3.51 -8.24 -12.68
N LYS A 238 2.73 -9.18 -13.23
CA LYS A 238 2.42 -9.24 -14.66
C LYS A 238 1.70 -7.97 -15.13
N GLY A 239 0.75 -7.45 -14.38
CA GLY A 239 0.05 -6.21 -14.70
C GLY A 239 1.02 -5.02 -14.79
N LEU A 240 1.90 -4.87 -13.80
CA LEU A 240 2.96 -3.85 -13.82
C LEU A 240 3.89 -4.00 -15.02
N HIS A 241 4.30 -5.23 -15.35
CA HIS A 241 5.16 -5.52 -16.51
C HIS A 241 4.48 -5.11 -17.82
N VAL A 242 3.21 -5.49 -18.01
CA VAL A 242 2.41 -5.13 -19.19
C VAL A 242 2.27 -3.61 -19.31
N TYR A 243 1.96 -2.92 -18.21
CA TYR A 243 1.85 -1.47 -18.20
C TYR A 243 3.19 -0.80 -18.55
N TYR A 244 4.28 -1.22 -17.91
CA TYR A 244 5.62 -0.70 -18.21
C TYR A 244 6.02 -0.93 -19.66
N ALA A 245 5.72 -2.10 -20.22
CA ALA A 245 5.98 -2.41 -21.62
C ALA A 245 5.16 -1.54 -22.58
N LEU A 246 3.94 -1.14 -22.21
CA LEU A 246 3.12 -0.20 -22.97
C LEU A 246 3.72 1.20 -22.91
N VAL A 247 4.00 1.71 -21.71
CA VAL A 247 4.53 3.07 -21.53
C VAL A 247 5.93 3.24 -22.14
N SER A 248 6.78 2.21 -22.05
CA SER A 248 8.11 2.21 -22.69
C SER A 248 8.06 2.28 -24.22
N LYS A 249 6.97 1.80 -24.84
CA LYS A 249 6.75 1.93 -26.28
C LYS A 249 6.33 3.35 -26.66
N GLU A 250 5.44 3.94 -25.85
CA GLU A 250 4.91 5.29 -26.08
C GLU A 250 5.94 6.38 -25.73
N ILE A 251 6.84 6.13 -24.79
CA ILE A 251 7.87 7.07 -24.33
C ILE A 251 9.25 6.40 -24.40
N PRO A 252 9.88 6.36 -25.59
CA PRO A 252 11.17 5.69 -25.79
C PRO A 252 12.35 6.29 -24.99
N SER A 253 12.19 7.51 -24.48
CA SER A 253 13.19 8.19 -23.65
C SER A 253 13.20 7.72 -22.19
N LEU A 254 12.23 6.89 -21.77
CA LEU A 254 12.23 6.31 -20.42
C LEU A 254 13.46 5.41 -20.22
N PRO A 255 14.04 5.40 -19.01
CA PRO A 255 15.06 4.43 -18.66
C PRO A 255 14.56 3.01 -18.92
N GLN A 256 15.29 2.25 -19.76
CA GLN A 256 14.94 0.87 -20.03
C GLN A 256 15.34 -0.02 -18.85
N LEU A 257 14.34 -0.51 -18.12
CA LEU A 257 14.48 -1.51 -17.09
C LEU A 257 14.33 -2.90 -17.68
N LYS A 258 15.19 -3.80 -17.21
CA LYS A 258 15.05 -5.23 -17.45
C LYS A 258 14.07 -5.81 -16.43
N LEU A 259 12.79 -5.59 -16.67
CA LEU A 259 11.73 -6.34 -16.00
C LEU A 259 11.63 -7.71 -16.66
N GLU A 260 11.99 -8.77 -15.93
CA GLU A 260 11.90 -10.14 -16.40
C GLU A 260 10.43 -10.49 -16.67
N GLU A 261 10.14 -11.01 -17.86
CA GLU A 261 8.83 -11.60 -18.11
C GLU A 261 8.73 -12.89 -17.28
N LEU A 262 7.63 -13.03 -16.55
CA LEU A 262 7.42 -14.14 -15.63
C LEU A 262 6.22 -14.96 -16.08
N ALA A 263 6.45 -16.24 -16.35
CA ALA A 263 5.41 -17.20 -16.67
C ALA A 263 4.60 -17.52 -15.40
N VAL A 264 3.47 -16.84 -15.23
CA VAL A 264 2.64 -16.89 -14.00
C VAL A 264 2.28 -18.33 -13.63
N GLU A 265 1.77 -19.12 -14.58
CA GLU A 265 1.31 -20.49 -14.31
C GLU A 265 2.45 -21.45 -13.96
N GLU A 266 3.59 -21.35 -14.66
CA GLU A 266 4.76 -22.18 -14.39
C GLU A 266 5.36 -21.84 -13.02
N THR A 267 5.50 -20.55 -12.73
CA THR A 267 6.01 -20.06 -11.45
C THR A 267 5.07 -20.46 -10.31
N LEU A 268 3.74 -20.33 -10.50
CA LEU A 268 2.77 -20.77 -9.51
C LEU A 268 2.83 -22.28 -9.26
N SER A 269 3.02 -23.07 -10.32
CA SER A 269 3.17 -24.53 -10.23
C SER A 269 4.42 -24.91 -9.46
N GLN A 270 5.55 -24.24 -9.72
CA GLN A 270 6.79 -24.43 -8.96
C GLN A 270 6.61 -24.08 -7.47
N LEU A 271 6.04 -22.91 -7.18
CA LEU A 271 5.77 -22.47 -5.80
C LEU A 271 4.83 -23.43 -5.06
N SER A 272 3.84 -23.98 -5.76
CA SER A 272 2.93 -24.97 -5.19
C SER A 272 3.62 -26.31 -4.92
N ALA A 273 4.53 -26.74 -5.80
CA ALA A 273 5.30 -27.96 -5.64
C ALA A 273 6.32 -27.86 -4.48
N GLU A 274 6.98 -26.72 -4.32
CA GLU A 274 7.92 -26.47 -3.21
C GLU A 274 7.21 -26.64 -1.85
N LEU A 275 5.98 -26.17 -1.71
CA LEU A 275 5.16 -26.38 -0.50
C LEU A 275 4.80 -27.83 -0.23
N GLN A 276 4.58 -28.65 -1.26
CA GLN A 276 4.28 -30.07 -1.10
C GLN A 276 5.47 -30.87 -0.55
N VAL A 277 6.69 -30.33 -0.63
CA VAL A 277 7.89 -30.97 -0.08
C VAL A 277 8.04 -30.68 1.43
N PHE A 278 7.44 -29.60 1.94
CA PHE A 278 7.59 -29.14 3.34
C PHE A 278 6.54 -29.68 4.33
N VAL A 279 5.96 -30.86 4.07
CA VAL A 279 4.84 -31.50 4.81
C VAL A 279 5.13 -31.79 6.31
N CYS A 280 6.30 -31.45 6.84
CA CYS A 280 6.54 -31.48 8.28
C CYS A 280 6.22 -30.12 8.91
N VAL A 281 5.17 -30.08 9.73
CA VAL A 281 4.53 -28.93 10.43
C VAL A 281 5.49 -27.85 10.96
N CYS A 282 6.74 -28.20 11.28
CA CYS A 282 7.74 -27.26 11.79
C CYS A 282 8.41 -26.38 10.70
N VAL A 283 8.33 -26.71 9.41
CA VAL A 283 9.08 -26.00 8.34
C VAL A 283 8.25 -24.93 7.61
N CYS A 284 6.91 -25.04 7.61
CA CYS A 284 6.05 -24.04 6.97
C CYS A 284 6.22 -22.62 7.54
N MET A 285 6.64 -22.47 8.81
CA MET A 285 6.77 -21.16 9.45
C MET A 285 7.93 -20.30 8.93
N HIS A 286 8.99 -20.91 8.38
CA HIS A 286 10.15 -20.16 7.86
C HIS A 286 10.01 -19.78 6.38
N SER A 287 9.27 -20.55 5.57
CA SER A 287 9.13 -20.31 4.13
C SER A 287 8.28 -19.08 3.80
N PHE A 288 7.33 -18.69 4.66
CA PHE A 288 6.52 -17.47 4.46
C PHE A 288 7.35 -16.18 4.50
N ALA A 289 8.39 -16.12 5.34
CA ALA A 289 9.30 -14.98 5.40
C ALA A 289 10.24 -14.93 4.17
N PHE A 290 10.64 -16.09 3.66
CA PHE A 290 11.56 -16.19 2.52
C PHE A 290 10.87 -15.91 1.17
N LEU A 291 9.64 -16.41 0.98
CA LEU A 291 8.84 -16.20 -0.24
C LEU A 291 8.32 -14.75 -0.36
N GLY A 292 7.93 -14.14 0.76
CA GLY A 292 7.70 -12.70 0.84
C GLY A 292 8.96 -11.92 0.46
N GLY A 293 10.15 -12.35 0.91
CA GLY A 293 11.43 -11.72 0.57
C GLY A 293 11.84 -11.83 -0.90
N VAL A 294 11.60 -12.96 -1.57
CA VAL A 294 12.00 -13.17 -2.99
C VAL A 294 11.08 -12.42 -3.96
N CYS A 295 9.76 -12.43 -3.73
CA CYS A 295 8.82 -11.62 -4.52
C CYS A 295 8.90 -10.12 -4.20
N CYS A 296 9.13 -9.75 -2.93
CA CYS A 296 9.20 -8.35 -2.51
C CYS A 296 10.55 -7.69 -2.88
N ASN A 297 11.70 -8.39 -2.81
CA ASN A 297 12.99 -7.84 -3.27
C ASN A 297 13.02 -7.59 -4.77
N ARG A 298 12.37 -8.43 -5.59
CA ARG A 298 12.32 -8.21 -7.05
C ARG A 298 11.39 -7.04 -7.42
N LYS A 299 10.34 -6.78 -6.66
CA LYS A 299 9.43 -5.63 -6.86
C LYS A 299 9.95 -4.30 -6.31
N GLN A 300 10.71 -4.29 -5.20
CA GLN A 300 11.24 -3.04 -4.62
C GLN A 300 12.21 -2.27 -5.55
N ASN A 301 12.82 -2.94 -6.52
CA ASN A 301 13.62 -2.27 -7.56
C ASN A 301 12.76 -1.68 -8.69
N ALA A 302 11.51 -2.12 -8.84
CA ALA A 302 10.57 -1.62 -9.85
C ALA A 302 9.66 -0.50 -9.31
N SER A 303 9.37 -0.46 -8.00
CA SER A 303 8.52 0.56 -7.36
C SER A 303 9.23 1.88 -7.01
N ARG A 304 10.50 2.06 -7.40
CA ARG A 304 11.29 3.29 -7.20
C ARG A 304 11.29 4.22 -8.42
N LEU A 305 10.36 4.01 -9.34
CA LEU A 305 10.16 4.75 -10.59
C LEU A 305 8.67 5.13 -10.72
#